data_AF-A0A920QI85-F1
#
_entry.id   AF-A0A920QI85-F1
#
_cell.length_a   1.000
_cell.length_b   1.000
_cell.length_c   1.000
_cell.angle_alpha   90.00
_cell.angle_beta   90.00
_cell.angle_gamma   90.00
#
_symmetry.space_group_name_H-M   'P 1'
#
loop_
_entity.id
_entity.type
_entity.pdbx_description
1 polymer ?
#
loop_
_entity_poly.entity_id
_entity_poly.type
_entity_poly.pdbx_seq_one_letter_code
_entity_poly.pdbx_strand_id
1 'polypeptide(L)' 'MQESIQVTGFWVAETAKRFPEIVLEMKSAGHEIGAHSLYHETIGDSLFDIPSVYPLLPEEVFPRIEKATNIIEDITGEK' A
#
# COMPACT_ATOMS: atom_id res chain seq x y z
N MET A 1 2.46 0.80 -31.17
CA MET A 1 1.52 -0.12 -30.48
C MET A 1 1.93 -0.12 -29.02
N GLN A 2 0.98 -0.02 -28.10
CA GLN A 2 1.26 -0.17 -26.67
C GLN A 2 1.36 -1.68 -26.40
N GLU A 3 2.49 -2.14 -25.87
CA GLU A 3 2.64 -3.54 -25.45
C GLU A 3 1.85 -3.76 -24.15
N SER A 4 1.16 -4.90 -24.04
CA SER A 4 0.51 -5.30 -22.80
C SER A 4 1.56 -5.93 -21.88
N ILE A 5 1.98 -5.20 -20.86
CA ILE A 5 3.00 -5.64 -19.89
C ILE A 5 2.31 -5.79 -18.54
N GLN A 6 2.46 -6.96 -17.93
CA GLN A 6 1.95 -7.23 -16.58
C GLN A 6 2.87 -6.59 -15.54
N VAL A 7 2.27 -5.96 -14.53
CA VAL A 7 2.97 -5.32 -13.41
C VAL A 7 2.29 -5.69 -12.08
N THR A 8 3.04 -5.51 -10.99
CA THR A 8 2.53 -5.60 -9.62
C THR A 8 2.51 -4.19 -9.02
N GLY A 9 1.33 -3.73 -8.59
CA GLY A 9 1.13 -2.42 -7.98
C GLY A 9 1.16 -2.52 -6.46
N PHE A 10 2.12 -1.85 -5.83
CA PHE A 10 2.23 -1.75 -4.38
C PHE A 10 1.61 -0.43 -3.91
N TRP A 11 0.45 -0.51 -3.24
CA TRP A 11 -0.40 0.64 -2.94
C TRP A 11 -0.32 1.06 -1.48
N VAL A 12 -0.03 2.34 -1.25
CA VAL A 12 -0.21 2.96 0.07
C VAL A 12 -1.70 2.96 0.40
N ALA A 13 -2.08 2.30 1.49
CA ALA A 13 -3.49 2.03 1.79
C ALA A 13 -4.32 3.31 1.97
N GLU A 14 -3.73 4.37 2.53
CA GLU A 14 -4.41 5.67 2.64
C GLU A 14 -4.77 6.25 1.26
N THR A 15 -3.83 6.21 0.31
CA THR A 15 -4.05 6.66 -1.06
C THR A 15 -5.06 5.78 -1.79
N ALA A 16 -4.94 4.45 -1.64
CA ALA A 16 -5.89 3.50 -2.22
C ALA A 16 -7.32 3.77 -1.72
N LYS A 17 -7.48 4.07 -0.44
CA LYS A 17 -8.78 4.40 0.16
C LYS A 17 -9.37 5.70 -0.39
N ARG A 18 -8.54 6.68 -0.76
CA ARG A 18 -8.99 7.94 -1.38
C ARG A 18 -9.42 7.77 -2.83
N PHE A 19 -8.78 6.84 -3.55
CA PHE A 19 -8.98 6.63 -4.99
C PHE A 19 -9.18 5.14 -5.33
N PRO A 20 -10.19 4.47 -4.74
CA PRO A 20 -10.39 3.03 -4.92
C PRO A 20 -10.66 2.67 -6.39
N GLU A 21 -11.23 3.57 -7.17
CA GLU A 21 -11.51 3.38 -8.60
C GLU A 21 -10.24 3.11 -9.42
N ILE A 22 -9.10 3.73 -9.08
CA ILE A 22 -7.84 3.54 -9.80
C ILE A 22 -7.25 2.15 -9.48
N VAL A 23 -7.35 1.73 -8.22
CA VAL A 23 -6.93 0.38 -7.79
C VAL A 23 -7.75 -0.68 -8.53
N LEU A 24 -9.07 -0.47 -8.61
CA LEU A 24 -10.00 -1.36 -9.31
C LEU A 24 -9.79 -1.37 -10.83
N GLU A 25 -9.44 -0.23 -11.45
CA GLU A 25 -9.06 -0.16 -12.85
C GLU A 25 -7.80 -0.99 -13.12
N MET A 26 -6.76 -0.80 -12.30
CA MET A 26 -5.51 -1.56 -12.39
C MET A 26 -5.75 -3.06 -12.23
N LYS A 27 -6.59 -3.46 -11.26
CA LYS A 27 -7.00 -4.86 -11.06
C LYS A 27 -7.76 -5.40 -12.27
N SER A 28 -8.72 -4.64 -12.79
CA SER A 28 -9.54 -5.03 -13.95
C SER A 28 -8.71 -5.21 -15.22
N ALA A 29 -7.57 -4.51 -15.32
CA ALA A 29 -6.57 -4.68 -16.38
C ALA A 29 -5.69 -5.93 -16.21
N GLY A 30 -5.87 -6.73 -15.14
CA GLY A 30 -5.15 -7.99 -14.91
C GLY A 30 -3.81 -7.83 -14.19
N HIS A 31 -3.57 -6.70 -13.54
CA HIS A 31 -2.38 -6.47 -12.73
C HIS A 31 -2.55 -6.98 -11.31
N GLU A 32 -1.45 -7.40 -10.68
CA GLU A 32 -1.42 -7.81 -9.28
C GLU A 32 -1.45 -6.57 -8.38
N ILE A 33 -2.17 -6.64 -7.27
CA ILE A 33 -2.34 -5.55 -6.31
C ILE A 33 -1.80 -6.02 -4.96
N GLY A 34 -0.86 -5.25 -4.39
CA GLY A 34 -0.30 -5.47 -3.06
C GLY A 34 -0.40 -4.23 -2.19
N ALA A 35 -0.34 -4.42 -0.87
CA ALA A 35 -0.30 -3.32 0.10
C ALA A 35 1.14 -2.81 0.31
N HIS A 36 1.29 -1.50 0.45
CA HIS A 36 2.57 -0.81 0.65
C HIS A 36 2.48 0.18 1.80
N SER A 37 2.34 -0.36 3.01
CA SER A 37 2.13 0.39 4.26
C SER A 37 0.83 1.20 4.31
N LEU A 38 0.55 1.78 5.46
CA LEU A 38 -0.65 2.57 5.70
C LEU A 38 -0.46 4.01 5.21
N TYR A 39 0.62 4.70 5.59
CA TYR A 39 0.87 6.13 5.29
C TYR A 39 2.20 6.41 4.58
N HIS A 40 2.77 5.44 3.86
CA HIS A 40 4.13 5.51 3.29
C HIS A 40 5.20 5.82 4.36
N GLU A 41 5.04 5.16 5.50
CA GLU A 41 5.90 5.31 6.67
C GLU A 41 7.17 4.48 6.57
N THR A 42 8.22 4.89 7.28
CA THR A 42 9.41 4.06 7.45
C THR A 42 9.12 2.98 8.49
N ILE A 43 9.22 1.72 8.07
CA ILE A 43 9.11 0.56 8.97
C ILE A 43 10.52 0.07 9.29
N GLY A 44 10.80 -0.10 10.59
CA GLY A 44 12.13 -0.45 11.10
C GLY A 44 13.04 0.77 11.26
N ASP A 45 14.34 0.56 11.15
CA ASP A 45 15.33 1.60 11.40
C ASP A 45 15.45 2.55 10.20
N SER A 46 15.36 3.85 10.46
CA SER A 46 15.55 4.87 9.44
C SER A 46 17.03 4.99 9.06
N LEU A 47 17.33 5.09 7.76
CA LEU A 47 18.70 5.32 7.29
C LEU A 47 19.20 6.73 7.61
N PHE A 48 18.28 7.69 7.73
CA PHE A 48 18.52 9.08 8.10
C PHE A 48 17.23 9.66 8.69
N ASP A 49 17.35 10.72 9.48
CA ASP A 49 16.21 11.38 10.09
C ASP A 49 15.41 12.19 9.05
N ILE A 50 14.10 12.00 9.03
CA ILE A 50 13.18 12.83 8.24
C ILE A 50 12.54 13.85 9.18
N PRO A 51 12.69 15.16 8.93
CA PRO A 51 12.11 16.19 9.79
C PRO A 51 10.61 15.98 10.01
N SER A 52 10.17 16.03 11.27
CA SER A 52 8.77 15.85 11.69
C SER A 52 8.20 14.44 11.52
N VAL A 53 9.01 13.45 11.15
CA VAL A 53 8.61 12.04 11.12
C VAL A 53 9.24 11.34 12.32
N TYR A 54 8.39 10.82 13.20
CA TYR A 54 8.82 9.97 14.30
C TYR A 54 8.82 8.51 13.82
N PRO A 55 9.82 7.70 14.24
CA PRO A 55 9.81 6.27 13.95
C PRO A 55 8.59 5.63 14.59
N LEU A 56 8.12 4.55 13.96
CA LEU A 56 7.08 3.72 14.55
C LEU A 56 7.63 3.00 15.78
N LEU A 57 6.78 2.86 16.80
CA LEU A 57 7.08 1.93 17.89
C LEU A 57 7.00 0.48 17.35
N PRO A 58 7.81 -0.45 17.87
CA PRO A 58 7.78 -1.85 17.43
C PRO A 58 6.38 -2.48 17.49
N GLU A 59 5.60 -2.15 18.51
CA GLU A 59 4.22 -2.60 18.71
C GLU A 59 3.21 -2.02 17.71
N GLU A 60 3.55 -0.92 17.02
CA GLU A 60 2.70 -0.32 15.99
C GLU A 60 2.88 -1.00 14.62
N VAL A 61 4.01 -1.67 14.38
CA VAL A 61 4.38 -2.16 13.05
C VAL A 61 3.36 -3.16 12.52
N PHE A 62 3.12 -4.26 13.25
CA PHE A 62 2.19 -5.31 12.80
C PHE A 62 0.76 -4.81 12.65
N PRO A 63 0.16 -4.08 13.63
CA PRO A 63 -1.18 -3.53 13.47
C PRO A 63 -1.33 -2.59 12.27
N ARG A 64 -0.29 -1.81 11.93
CA ARG A 64 -0.31 -0.93 10.76
C ARG A 64 -0.25 -1.71 9.45
N ILE A 65 0.61 -2.73 9.37
CA ILE A 65 0.69 -3.61 8.20
C ILE A 65 -0.64 -4.33 8.00
N GLU A 66 -1.20 -4.94 9.04
CA GLU A 66 -2.49 -5.63 8.99
C GLU A 66 -3.60 -4.68 8.53
N LYS A 67 -3.65 -3.46 9.09
CA LYS A 67 -4.62 -2.46 8.68
C LYS A 67 -4.47 -2.03 7.23
N ALA A 68 -3.23 -1.88 6.75
CA ALA A 68 -2.96 -1.56 5.35
C ALA A 68 -3.43 -2.68 4.43
N THR A 69 -3.11 -3.93 4.78
CA THR A 69 -3.58 -5.13 4.07
C THR A 69 -5.11 -5.16 4.03
N ASN A 70 -5.79 -5.08 5.17
CA ASN A 70 -7.25 -5.13 5.24
C ASN A 70 -7.93 -4.05 4.38
N ILE A 71 -7.37 -2.84 4.32
CA ILE A 71 -7.91 -1.77 3.46
C ILE A 71 -7.80 -2.14 1.97
N ILE A 72 -6.67 -2.72 1.56
CA ILE A 72 -6.51 -3.18 0.18
C ILE A 72 -7.45 -4.37 -0.10
N GLU A 73 -7.56 -5.32 0.83
CA GLU A 73 -8.50 -6.44 0.73
C GLU A 73 -9.96 -5.96 0.60
N ASP A 74 -10.37 -4.96 1.39
CA ASP A 74 -11.71 -4.38 1.34
C ASP A 74 -12.01 -3.71 -0.01
N ILE A 75 -11.01 -3.10 -0.64
CA ILE A 75 -11.16 -2.45 -1.96
C ILE A 75 -11.19 -3.48 -3.08
N THR A 76 -10.28 -4.45 -3.05
CA THR A 76 -10.10 -5.41 -4.15
C THR A 76 -11.05 -6.61 -4.04
N GLY A 77 -11.49 -6.98 -2.83
CA GLY A 77 -12.20 -8.22 -2.54
C GLY A 77 -11.30 -9.47 -2.53
N GLU A 78 -9.97 -9.30 -2.50
CA GLU A 78 -8.97 -10.37 -2.54
C GLU A 78 -7.88 -10.15 -1.49
N LYS A 79 -7.30 -11.25 -1.02
CA LYS A 79 -6.21 -11.28 -0.05
C LYS A 79 -4.85 -11.44 -0.72
#